data_AF-A0A0B7ABF9-F1
#
_entry.id   AF-A0A0B7ABF9-F1
#
_cell.length_a   1.000
_cell.length_b   1.000
_cell.length_c   1.000
_cell.angle_alpha   90.00
_cell.angle_beta   90.00
_cell.angle_gamma   90.00
#
_symmetry.space_group_name_H-M   'P 1'
#
loop_
_entity.id
_entity.type
_entity.pdbx_description
1 polymer ?
#
loop_
_entity_poly.entity_id
_entity_poly.type
_entity_poly.pdbx_seq_one_letter_code
_entity_poly.pdbx_strand_id
1 'polypeptide(L)'
;VSSVSEIQSLNTNSIQCTLCKLVIDKVKSMLSDHATQEEIKAALENVCDILPSIFDTQCKKLIEEYEPQIIQMLLSAFTSEQICSRIGLCTSDV
;
A
#
# COMPACT_ATOMS: atom_id res chain seq x y z
N VAL A 1 -3.92 23.10 -26.13
CA VAL A 1 -3.66 23.13 -24.67
C VAL A 1 -3.63 21.69 -24.17
N SER A 2 -2.54 20.95 -24.44
CA SER A 2 -2.60 19.48 -24.41
C SER A 2 -1.25 18.84 -24.03
N SER A 3 -0.63 19.28 -22.93
CA SER A 3 0.65 18.68 -22.49
C SER A 3 0.89 18.74 -20.97
N VAL A 4 -0.15 18.89 -20.14
CA VAL A 4 0.02 18.99 -18.66
C VAL A 4 -0.28 17.65 -17.93
N SER A 5 -0.79 16.64 -18.63
CA SER A 5 -1.28 15.39 -18.02
C SER A 5 -0.20 14.32 -17.73
N GLU A 6 1.03 14.46 -18.24
CA GLU A 6 2.07 13.41 -18.11
C GLU A 6 3.17 13.75 -17.09
N ILE A 7 3.33 15.02 -16.71
CA ILE A 7 4.39 15.43 -15.76
C ILE A 7 3.96 15.22 -14.29
N GLN A 8 2.66 15.13 -14.01
CA GLN A 8 2.13 14.86 -12.67
C GLN A 8 2.28 13.38 -12.24
N SER A 9 2.35 12.45 -13.21
CA SER A 9 2.30 10.99 -12.99
C SER A 9 3.62 10.40 -12.50
N LEU A 10 4.76 10.91 -13.01
CA LEU A 10 6.08 10.34 -12.68
C LEU A 10 6.51 10.60 -11.22
N ASN A 11 6.00 11.67 -10.59
CA ASN A 11 6.29 11.99 -9.19
C ASN A 11 5.18 11.52 -8.21
N THR A 12 3.92 11.50 -8.65
CA THR A 12 2.81 11.06 -7.79
C THR A 12 2.81 9.54 -7.64
N ASN A 13 3.12 8.78 -8.70
CA ASN A 13 3.26 7.33 -8.63
C ASN A 13 4.46 6.94 -7.75
N SER A 14 5.55 7.71 -7.75
CA SER A 14 6.69 7.46 -6.85
C SER A 14 6.32 7.62 -5.38
N ILE A 15 5.58 8.68 -5.02
CA ILE A 15 5.12 8.92 -3.64
C ILE A 15 4.07 7.89 -3.21
N GLN A 16 3.10 7.58 -4.07
CA GLN A 16 2.07 6.57 -3.81
C GLN A 16 2.65 5.16 -3.73
N CYS A 17 3.63 4.83 -4.59
CA CYS A 17 4.39 3.59 -4.53
C CYS A 17 5.15 3.49 -3.20
N THR A 18 5.86 4.56 -2.82
CA THR A 18 6.62 4.60 -1.55
C THR A 18 5.69 4.41 -0.35
N LEU A 19 4.57 5.14 -0.32
CA LEU A 19 3.58 5.01 0.74
C LEU A 19 2.97 3.61 0.77
N CYS A 20 2.59 3.06 -0.38
CA CYS A 20 2.07 1.70 -0.45
C CYS A 20 3.08 0.71 0.12
N LYS A 21 4.34 0.74 -0.34
CA LYS A 21 5.37 -0.19 0.14
C LYS A 21 5.56 -0.06 1.65
N LEU A 22 5.62 1.18 2.14
CA LEU A 22 5.77 1.48 3.56
C LEU A 22 4.59 0.96 4.40
N VAL A 23 3.35 1.15 3.95
CA VAL A 23 2.15 0.61 4.61
C VAL A 23 2.21 -0.91 4.65
N ILE A 24 2.49 -1.56 3.52
CA ILE A 24 2.53 -3.02 3.43
C ILE A 24 3.66 -3.60 4.31
N ASP A 25 4.86 -3.02 4.26
CA ASP A 25 5.98 -3.47 5.10
C ASP A 25 5.66 -3.27 6.59
N LYS A 26 4.98 -2.18 6.94
CA LYS A 26 4.56 -1.94 8.32
C LYS A 26 3.53 -2.96 8.79
N VAL A 27 2.52 -3.26 7.97
CA VAL A 27 1.55 -4.32 8.24
C VAL A 27 2.26 -5.66 8.44
N LYS A 28 3.17 -6.04 7.53
CA LYS A 28 3.94 -7.28 7.66
C LYS A 28 4.75 -7.33 8.96
N SER A 29 5.30 -6.20 9.42
CA SER A 29 6.02 -6.13 10.71
C SER A 29 5.13 -6.31 11.95
N MET A 30 3.81 -6.14 11.80
CA MET A 30 2.82 -6.33 12.88
C MET A 30 2.29 -7.78 12.94
N LEU A 31 2.59 -8.58 11.93
CA LEU A 31 2.04 -9.91 11.74
C LEU A 31 3.06 -11.00 12.07
N SER A 32 2.56 -12.16 12.46
CA SER A 32 3.35 -13.39 12.57
C SER A 32 3.43 -14.12 11.22
N ASP A 33 4.37 -15.06 11.07
CA ASP A 33 4.57 -15.83 9.82
C ASP A 33 3.32 -16.58 9.33
N HIS A 34 2.34 -16.84 10.21
CA HIS A 34 1.10 -17.57 9.93
C HIS A 34 -0.15 -16.74 10.26
N ALA A 35 -0.14 -15.46 9.92
CA ALA A 35 -1.25 -14.57 10.23
C ALA A 35 -2.57 -14.99 9.58
N THR A 36 -3.67 -14.90 10.33
CA THR A 36 -5.02 -15.13 9.80
C THR A 36 -5.55 -13.92 9.05
N GLN A 37 -6.63 -14.11 8.30
CA GLN A 37 -7.32 -13.03 7.61
C GLN A 37 -7.75 -11.92 8.59
N GLU A 38 -8.24 -12.28 9.76
CA GLU A 38 -8.68 -11.35 10.80
C GLU A 38 -7.51 -10.54 11.38
N GLU A 39 -6.36 -11.19 11.61
CA GLU A 39 -5.15 -10.52 12.08
C GLU A 39 -4.61 -9.53 11.05
N ILE A 40 -4.61 -9.91 9.77
CA ILE A 40 -4.22 -9.02 8.67
C ILE A 40 -5.16 -7.83 8.58
N LYS A 41 -6.48 -8.06 8.66
CA LYS A 41 -7.48 -7.00 8.64
C LYS A 41 -7.27 -6.03 9.79
N ALA A 42 -7.12 -6.53 11.01
CA ALA A 42 -6.87 -5.70 12.18
C ALA A 42 -5.57 -4.88 12.02
N ALA A 43 -4.51 -5.45 11.45
CA ALA A 43 -3.28 -4.72 11.18
C ALA A 43 -3.48 -3.59 10.16
N LEU A 44 -4.26 -3.83 9.09
CA LEU A 44 -4.58 -2.80 8.08
C LEU A 44 -5.44 -1.67 8.65
N GLU A 45 -6.38 -1.97 9.55
CA GLU A 45 -7.22 -0.94 10.20
C GLU A 45 -6.40 0.00 11.11
N ASN A 46 -5.29 -0.49 11.68
CA ASN A 46 -4.48 0.26 12.64
C ASN A 46 -3.18 0.83 12.06
N VAL A 47 -2.74 0.40 10.88
CA VAL A 47 -1.43 0.79 10.34
C VAL A 47 -1.30 2.30 10.14
N CYS A 48 -2.39 2.96 9.71
CA CYS A 48 -2.38 4.40 9.42
C CYS A 48 -2.15 5.27 10.66
N ASP A 49 -2.57 4.81 11.84
CA ASP A 49 -2.36 5.52 13.11
C ASP A 49 -0.91 5.46 13.59
N ILE A 50 -0.12 4.51 13.06
CA ILE A 50 1.30 4.34 13.40
C ILE A 50 2.18 5.20 12.47
N LEU A 51 1.68 5.56 11.29
CA LEU A 51 2.43 6.36 10.35
C LEU A 51 2.48 7.84 10.77
N PRO A 52 3.53 8.58 10.37
CA PRO A 52 3.54 10.03 10.54
C PRO A 52 2.27 10.66 9.99
N SER A 53 1.66 11.59 10.73
CA SER A 53 0.35 12.16 10.43
C SER A 53 0.25 12.81 9.03
N ILE A 54 1.39 13.16 8.42
CA ILE A 54 1.45 13.63 7.03
C ILE A 54 0.91 12.61 6.02
N PHE A 55 0.92 11.31 6.35
CA PHE A 55 0.44 10.23 5.48
C PHE A 55 -0.96 9.72 5.84
N ASP A 56 -1.56 10.17 6.94
CA ASP A 56 -2.81 9.59 7.47
C ASP A 56 -3.93 9.53 6.43
N THR A 57 -4.17 10.65 5.74
CA THR A 57 -5.22 10.73 4.72
C THR A 57 -4.94 9.84 3.52
N GLN A 58 -3.68 9.74 3.07
CA GLN A 58 -3.36 8.91 1.91
C GLN A 58 -3.32 7.42 2.28
N CYS A 59 -2.88 7.09 3.50
CA CYS A 59 -2.92 5.73 4.03
C CYS A 59 -4.36 5.23 4.15
N LYS A 60 -5.25 6.02 4.76
CA LYS A 60 -6.67 5.63 4.91
C LYS A 60 -7.33 5.37 3.56
N LYS A 61 -7.06 6.19 2.55
CA LYS A 61 -7.54 5.97 1.17
C LYS A 61 -7.00 4.68 0.57
N LEU A 62 -5.71 4.40 0.73
CA LEU A 62 -5.09 3.16 0.26
C LEU A 62 -5.77 1.93 0.89
N ILE A 63 -6.01 1.95 2.20
CA ILE A 63 -6.68 0.86 2.89
C ILE A 63 -8.13 0.74 2.42
N GLU A 64 -8.90 1.84 2.44
CA GLU A 64 -10.31 1.84 2.04
C GLU A 64 -10.52 1.29 0.60
N GLU A 65 -9.64 1.63 -0.33
CA GLU A 65 -9.76 1.23 -1.73
C GLU A 65 -9.27 -0.21 -1.99
N TYR A 66 -8.21 -0.64 -1.31
CA TYR A 66 -7.48 -1.87 -1.67
C TYR A 66 -7.43 -2.95 -0.58
N GLU A 67 -7.99 -2.72 0.62
CA GLU A 67 -8.00 -3.66 1.76
C GLU A 67 -8.31 -5.11 1.36
N PRO A 68 -9.42 -5.43 0.66
CA PRO A 68 -9.73 -6.82 0.34
C PRO A 68 -8.69 -7.48 -0.57
N GLN A 69 -8.07 -6.71 -1.48
CA GLN A 69 -7.02 -7.22 -2.35
C GLN A 69 -5.70 -7.39 -1.59
N ILE A 70 -5.36 -6.44 -0.73
CA ILE A 70 -4.16 -6.48 0.12
C ILE A 70 -4.21 -7.70 1.05
N ILE A 71 -5.35 -7.98 1.69
CA ILE A 71 -5.55 -9.15 2.54
C ILE A 71 -5.21 -10.44 1.78
N GLN A 72 -5.81 -10.63 0.61
CA GLN A 72 -5.60 -11.85 -0.19
C GLN A 72 -4.15 -12.02 -0.65
N MET A 73 -3.47 -10.92 -0.98
CA MET A 73 -2.07 -10.95 -1.39
C MET A 73 -1.12 -11.20 -0.21
N LEU A 74 -1.42 -10.65 0.97
CA LEU A 74 -0.65 -10.93 2.20
C LEU A 74 -0.79 -12.39 2.63
N LEU A 75 -1.99 -12.97 2.56
CA LEU A 75 -2.22 -14.40 2.78
C LEU A 75 -1.44 -15.27 1.77
N SER A 76 -1.26 -14.76 0.55
CA SER A 76 -0.48 -15.43 -0.49
C SER A 76 1.03 -15.14 -0.41
N ALA A 77 1.50 -14.57 0.70
CA ALA A 77 2.90 -14.23 0.99
C ALA A 77 3.56 -13.28 -0.03
N PHE A 78 2.78 -12.40 -0.65
CA PHE A 78 3.34 -11.41 -1.58
C PHE A 78 4.26 -10.41 -0.86
N THR A 79 5.24 -9.92 -1.60
CA THR A 79 6.09 -8.80 -1.17
C THR A 79 5.35 -7.46 -1.34
N SER A 80 5.80 -6.43 -0.62
CA SER A 80 5.28 -5.06 -0.79
C SER A 80 5.41 -4.57 -2.22
N GLU A 81 6.50 -4.91 -2.90
CA GLU A 81 6.69 -4.59 -4.31
C GLU A 81 5.64 -5.23 -5.21
N GLN A 82 5.41 -6.54 -5.06
CA GLN A 82 4.40 -7.24 -5.87
C GLN A 82 2.98 -6.74 -5.59
N ILE A 83 2.66 -6.45 -4.33
CA ILE A 83 1.35 -5.91 -3.94
C ILE A 83 1.14 -4.54 -4.59
N CYS A 84 2.08 -3.62 -4.39
CA CYS A 84 1.96 -2.24 -4.85
C CYS A 84 2.00 -2.12 -6.38
N SER A 85 2.73 -3.01 -7.07
CA SER A 85 2.66 -3.10 -8.53
C SER A 85 1.33 -3.68 -9.03
N ARG A 86 0.76 -4.68 -8.34
CA ARG A 86 -0.52 -5.27 -8.75
C ARG A 86 -1.71 -4.33 -8.65
N ILE A 87 -1.69 -3.44 -7.66
CA ILE A 87 -2.73 -2.40 -7.52
C ILE A 87 -2.40 -1.14 -8.33
N GLY A 88 -1.34 -1.16 -9.15
CA GLY A 88 -1.00 -0.07 -10.08
C GLY A 88 -0.38 1.17 -9.45
N LEU A 89 0.00 1.12 -8.16
CA LEU A 89 0.63 2.24 -7.47
C LEU A 89 2.14 2.30 -7.67
N CYS A 90 2.78 1.16 -7.93
CA CYS A 90 4.16 1.08 -8.40
C CYS A 90 4.19 0.64 -9.85
N THR A 91 4.80 1.43 -10.73
CA THR A 91 5.29 0.89 -11.99
C THR A 91 6.41 -0.09 -11.67
N SER A 92 6.43 -1.27 -12.29
CA SER A 92 7.70 -2.00 -12.39
C SER A 92 8.60 -1.09 -13.21
N ASP A 93 9.48 -0.33 -12.55
CA ASP A 93 10.59 0.34 -13.20
C ASP A 93 11.39 -0.76 -13.93
N VAL A 94 11.14 -0.87 -15.24
CA VAL A 94 11.96 -1.64 -16.19
C VAL A 94 12.91 -0.66 -16.86
#